data_AF-A0A2V5PAG6-F1
#
_entry.id   AF-A0A2V5PAG6-F1
#
_cell.length_a   1.000
_cell.length_b   1.000
_cell.length_c   1.000
_cell.angle_alpha   90.00
_cell.angle_beta   90.00
_cell.angle_gamma   90.00
#
_symmetry.space_group_name_H-M   'P 1'
#
loop_
_entity.id
_entity.type
_entity.pdbx_description
1 polymer ?
#
loop_
_entity_poly.entity_id
_entity_poly.type
_entity_poly.pdbx_seq_one_letter_code
_entity_poly.pdbx_strand_id
1 'polypeptide(L)'
;MPCCFANSNCVSAITSSSVGTPPSPIPISIHWLAERIADALACSPLAQGRPRPAIPRHPVIIEDDVWIGPNATVLKGVRIGQGSFIEAGSLVTRDVPPRSRVLGNPAQIIGRVA
;
A
#
# COMPACT_ATOMS: atom_id res chain seq x y z
N MET A 1 20.49 20.77 31.28
CA MET A 1 21.74 20.54 32.05
C MET A 1 22.03 19.03 31.98
N PRO A 2 23.27 18.56 31.90
CA PRO A 2 24.26 18.67 30.83
C PRO A 2 24.62 17.27 30.23
N CYS A 3 25.54 17.26 29.26
CA CYS A 3 26.49 16.17 28.91
C CYS A 3 25.99 14.76 28.52
N CYS A 4 26.21 14.39 27.25
CA CYS A 4 27.06 13.23 26.95
C CYS A 4 27.71 13.37 25.56
N PHE A 5 29.04 13.35 25.59
CA PHE A 5 29.98 13.35 24.48
C PHE A 5 29.73 12.16 23.54
N ALA A 6 29.45 12.43 22.26
CA ALA A 6 29.76 11.52 21.17
C ALA A 6 30.39 12.36 20.04
N ASN A 7 31.67 12.10 19.83
CA ASN A 7 32.68 12.80 19.02
C ASN A 7 32.21 13.38 17.65
N SER A 8 32.72 14.58 17.38
CA SER A 8 32.45 15.53 16.29
C SER A 8 32.90 15.12 14.88
N ASN A 9 33.37 13.89 14.66
CA ASN A 9 33.85 13.45 13.34
C ASN A 9 32.92 12.47 12.59
N CYS A 10 31.81 12.03 13.20
CA CYS A 10 30.81 11.18 12.49
C CYS A 10 29.59 11.97 11.99
N VAL A 11 29.22 13.09 12.63
CA VAL A 11 27.97 13.83 12.34
C VAL A 11 28.13 14.78 11.14
N SER A 12 29.32 15.31 10.91
CA SER A 12 29.61 16.22 9.78
C SER A 12 29.67 15.52 8.43
N ALA A 13 29.94 14.20 8.38
CA ALA A 13 29.98 13.43 7.13
C ALA A 13 28.59 12.97 6.65
N ILE A 14 27.58 12.94 7.54
CA ILE A 14 26.21 12.54 7.21
C ILE A 14 25.33 13.77 6.92
N THR A 15 25.73 14.96 7.37
CA THR A 15 24.92 16.19 7.25
C THR A 15 25.20 17.04 6.01
N SER A 16 26.16 16.65 5.15
CA SER A 16 26.53 17.44 3.97
C SER A 16 26.07 16.87 2.62
N SER A 17 25.55 15.64 2.57
CA SER A 17 25.00 15.07 1.33
C SER A 17 23.48 15.10 1.38
N SER A 18 22.96 16.23 0.89
CA SER A 18 21.66 16.36 0.24
C SER A 18 21.18 15.05 -0.39
N VAL A 19 20.36 14.28 0.32
CA VAL A 19 19.43 13.33 -0.28
C VAL A 19 18.08 14.02 -0.15
N GLY A 20 17.81 15.06 -0.94
CA GLY A 20 17.54 14.85 -2.36
C GLY A 20 16.11 14.35 -2.42
N THR A 21 15.17 15.27 -2.65
CA THR A 21 13.86 14.92 -3.23
C THR A 21 14.07 13.82 -4.25
N PRO A 22 13.39 12.65 -4.17
CA PRO A 22 13.66 11.56 -5.08
C PRO A 22 13.53 12.09 -6.52
N PRO A 23 14.64 12.18 -7.28
CA PRO A 23 14.58 12.60 -8.65
C PRO A 23 14.26 11.37 -9.51
N SER A 24 13.44 11.58 -10.54
CA SER A 24 13.03 10.63 -11.58
C SER A 24 11.78 9.76 -11.29
N PRO A 25 10.97 9.45 -12.31
CA PRO A 25 9.84 8.54 -12.18
C PRO A 25 10.39 7.11 -12.10
N ILE A 26 10.47 6.60 -10.89
CA ILE A 26 10.84 5.20 -10.62
C ILE A 26 9.72 4.30 -11.16
N PRO A 27 10.02 3.15 -11.78
CA PRO A 27 8.98 2.23 -12.26
C PRO A 27 8.01 1.84 -11.13
N ILE A 28 6.73 1.74 -11.49
CA ILE A 28 5.54 1.59 -10.61
C ILE A 28 5.72 0.47 -9.55
N SER A 29 6.50 -0.57 -9.84
CA SER A 29 6.76 -1.70 -8.92
C SER A 29 7.64 -1.37 -7.70
N ILE A 30 8.52 -0.36 -7.76
CA ILE A 30 9.44 -0.02 -6.65
C ILE A 30 8.91 1.17 -5.83
N HIS A 31 8.12 2.04 -6.46
CA HIS A 31 7.46 3.17 -5.80
C HIS A 31 6.60 2.71 -4.60
N TRP A 32 5.92 1.56 -4.73
CA TRP A 32 5.07 1.01 -3.68
C TRP A 32 5.85 0.61 -2.40
N LEU A 33 7.11 0.17 -2.54
CA LEU A 33 7.96 -0.15 -1.39
C LEU A 33 8.51 1.11 -0.73
N ALA A 34 8.93 2.09 -1.53
CA ALA A 34 9.44 3.37 -1.03
C ALA A 34 8.37 4.15 -0.23
N GLU A 35 7.11 4.13 -0.69
CA GLU A 35 6.00 4.75 0.04
C GLU A 35 5.70 4.05 1.37
N ARG A 36 5.76 2.72 1.43
CA ARG A 36 5.57 1.98 2.68
C ARG A 36 6.69 2.20 3.68
N ILE A 37 7.93 2.34 3.20
CA ILE A 37 9.07 2.72 4.06
C ILE A 37 8.88 4.13 4.59
N ALA A 38 8.41 5.08 3.77
CA ALA A 38 8.10 6.44 4.21
C ALA A 38 6.96 6.48 5.25
N ASP A 39 5.91 5.67 5.08
CA ASP A 39 4.81 5.56 6.05
C ASP A 39 5.27 4.94 7.39
N ALA A 40 6.11 3.90 7.33
CA ALA A 40 6.71 3.28 8.51
C ALA A 40 7.61 4.26 9.27
N LEU A 41 8.40 5.07 8.56
CA LEU A 41 9.23 6.12 9.16
C LEU A 41 8.37 7.21 9.79
N ALA A 42 7.26 7.62 9.16
CA ALA A 42 6.33 8.61 9.70
C ALA A 42 5.63 8.13 10.99
N CYS A 43 5.40 6.82 11.15
CA CYS A 43 4.81 6.24 12.35
C CYS A 43 5.84 5.94 13.47
N SER A 44 7.14 6.06 13.19
CA SER A 44 8.21 5.74 14.14
C SER A 44 8.52 6.92 15.09
N PRO A 45 9.04 6.68 16.31
CA PRO A 45 9.54 7.75 17.19
C PRO A 45 10.67 8.58 16.56
N LEU A 46 11.34 8.04 15.53
CA LEU A 46 12.41 8.69 14.79
C LEU A 46 11.89 9.67 13.72
N ALA A 47 10.56 9.76 13.51
CA ALA A 47 9.95 10.56 12.47
C ALA A 47 10.19 12.07 12.59
N GLN A 48 10.46 12.58 13.81
CA GLN A 48 10.66 14.01 14.11
C GLN A 48 9.59 14.93 13.49
N GLY A 49 8.34 14.45 13.39
CA GLY A 49 7.23 15.22 12.79
C GLY A 49 7.19 15.23 11.26
N ARG A 50 7.85 14.28 10.57
CA ARG A 50 7.69 14.11 9.11
C ARG A 50 6.21 13.93 8.74
N PRO A 51 5.72 14.66 7.72
CA PRO A 51 4.34 14.51 7.27
C PRO A 51 4.15 13.11 6.68
N ARG A 52 2.99 12.51 6.96
CA ARG A 52 2.60 11.23 6.37
C ARG A 52 2.56 11.40 4.85
N PRO A 53 3.16 10.49 4.06
CA PRO A 53 3.04 10.55 2.61
C PRO A 53 1.56 10.51 2.21
N ALA A 54 1.19 11.26 1.17
CA ALA A 54 -0.16 11.27 0.66
C ALA A 54 -0.47 9.93 -0.01
N ILE A 55 -1.14 9.04 0.72
CA ILE A 55 -1.54 7.73 0.18
C ILE A 55 -2.54 7.98 -0.95
N PRO A 56 -2.26 7.55 -2.20
CA PRO A 56 -3.19 7.75 -3.29
C PRO A 56 -4.48 7.01 -2.98
N ARG A 57 -5.60 7.72 -2.94
CA ARG A 57 -6.94 7.15 -2.77
C ARG A 57 -7.58 6.99 -4.15
N HIS A 58 -8.05 5.79 -4.45
CA HIS A 58 -8.88 5.53 -5.62
C HIS A 58 -10.19 4.92 -5.14
N PRO A 59 -11.33 5.31 -5.76
CA PRO A 59 -12.63 4.76 -5.39
C PRO A 59 -12.64 3.25 -5.63
N VAL A 60 -13.27 2.52 -4.71
CA VAL A 60 -13.59 1.11 -4.87
C VAL A 60 -15.09 1.04 -5.11
N ILE A 61 -15.50 0.39 -6.20
CA ILE A 61 -16.91 0.26 -6.57
C ILE A 61 -17.32 -1.19 -6.30
N ILE A 62 -18.30 -1.36 -5.44
CA ILE A 62 -18.92 -2.64 -5.13
C ILE A 62 -20.34 -2.56 -5.66
N GLU A 63 -20.66 -3.39 -6.65
CA GLU A 63 -22.00 -3.47 -7.24
C GLU A 63 -22.95 -4.31 -6.34
N ASP A 64 -24.19 -4.47 -6.78
CA ASP A 64 -25.23 -5.15 -6.01
C ASP A 64 -24.96 -6.67 -5.86
N ASP A 65 -25.54 -7.27 -4.81
CA ASP A 65 -25.49 -8.73 -4.56
C ASP A 65 -24.07 -9.34 -4.49
N VAL A 66 -23.06 -8.54 -4.18
CA VAL A 66 -21.69 -9.02 -4.01
C VAL A 66 -21.51 -9.69 -2.66
N TRP A 67 -20.97 -10.91 -2.68
CA TRP A 67 -20.59 -11.62 -1.46
C TRP A 67 -19.09 -11.47 -1.18
N ILE A 68 -18.75 -10.98 0.01
CA ILE A 68 -17.35 -10.79 0.44
C ILE A 68 -17.06 -11.75 1.60
N GLY A 69 -16.18 -12.72 1.34
CA GLY A 69 -15.72 -13.69 2.31
C GLY A 69 -14.86 -13.06 3.42
N PRO A 70 -14.73 -13.75 4.57
CA PRO A 70 -13.94 -13.28 5.69
C PRO A 70 -12.46 -13.15 5.31
N ASN A 71 -11.79 -12.11 5.83
CA ASN A 71 -10.38 -11.80 5.56
C ASN A 71 -10.06 -11.52 4.07
N ALA A 72 -11.06 -11.19 3.26
CA ALA A 72 -10.81 -10.68 1.91
C ALA A 72 -10.25 -9.25 1.97
N THR A 73 -9.22 -8.97 1.18
CA THR A 73 -8.60 -7.65 1.07
C THR A 73 -8.80 -7.12 -0.35
N VAL A 74 -9.47 -5.98 -0.48
CA VAL A 74 -9.70 -5.31 -1.76
C VAL A 74 -8.80 -4.09 -1.88
N LEU A 75 -8.01 -4.02 -2.95
CA LEU A 75 -7.14 -2.87 -3.20
C LEU A 75 -7.91 -1.67 -3.77
N LYS A 76 -7.35 -0.49 -3.56
CA LYS A 76 -7.85 0.78 -4.10
C LYS A 76 -7.97 0.71 -5.63
N GLY A 77 -9.04 1.29 -6.18
CA GLY A 77 -9.24 1.42 -7.63
C GLY A 77 -9.85 0.19 -8.30
N VAL A 78 -10.27 -0.81 -7.53
CA VAL A 78 -10.93 -2.02 -8.05
C VAL A 78 -12.45 -1.83 -8.13
N ARG A 79 -13.05 -2.38 -9.18
CA ARG A 79 -14.49 -2.56 -9.36
C ARG A 79 -14.86 -4.03 -9.23
N ILE A 80 -15.86 -4.32 -8.40
CA ILE A 80 -16.42 -5.65 -8.20
C ILE A 80 -17.80 -5.69 -8.84
N GLY A 81 -17.94 -6.50 -9.89
CA GLY A 81 -19.19 -6.61 -10.63
C GLY A 81 -20.32 -7.28 -9.85
N GLN A 82 -21.55 -7.04 -10.25
CA GLN A 82 -22.77 -7.51 -9.59
C GLN A 82 -22.80 -9.03 -9.46
N GLY A 83 -23.25 -9.53 -8.30
CA GLY A 83 -23.37 -10.97 -8.03
C GLY A 83 -22.03 -11.70 -7.97
N SER A 84 -20.91 -10.99 -7.82
CA SER A 84 -19.58 -11.61 -7.68
C SER A 84 -19.40 -12.20 -6.30
N PHE A 85 -18.63 -13.27 -6.23
CA PHE A 85 -18.37 -14.04 -5.02
C PHE A 85 -16.87 -14.00 -4.72
N ILE A 86 -16.49 -13.24 -3.70
CA ILE A 86 -15.10 -13.13 -3.25
C ILE A 86 -14.91 -14.13 -2.12
N GLU A 87 -14.12 -15.16 -2.37
CA GLU A 87 -13.82 -16.20 -1.39
C GLU A 87 -12.97 -15.66 -0.22
N ALA A 88 -12.99 -16.39 0.89
CA ALA A 88 -12.25 -16.04 2.10
C ALA A 88 -10.73 -15.93 1.83
N GLY A 89 -10.09 -14.92 2.44
CA GLY A 89 -8.64 -14.71 2.33
C GLY A 89 -8.14 -14.26 0.95
N SER A 90 -9.02 -13.81 0.06
CA SER A 90 -8.62 -13.35 -1.28
C SER A 90 -8.03 -11.93 -1.27
N LEU A 91 -6.95 -11.71 -2.03
CA LEU A 91 -6.37 -10.37 -2.29
C LEU A 91 -6.74 -9.88 -3.69
N VAL A 92 -7.75 -9.02 -3.78
CA VAL A 92 -8.26 -8.50 -5.05
C VAL A 92 -7.40 -7.32 -5.51
N THR A 93 -6.62 -7.57 -6.57
CA THR A 93 -5.68 -6.62 -7.18
C THR A 93 -6.18 -6.01 -8.49
N ARG A 94 -7.20 -6.62 -9.11
CA ARG A 94 -7.72 -6.29 -10.44
C ARG A 94 -9.24 -6.34 -10.41
N ASP A 95 -9.87 -5.65 -11.36
CA ASP A 95 -11.33 -5.63 -11.50
C ASP A 95 -11.91 -7.05 -11.66
N VAL A 96 -13.05 -7.27 -11.01
CA VAL A 96 -13.75 -8.56 -10.98
C VAL A 96 -14.98 -8.46 -11.87
N PRO A 97 -15.11 -9.28 -12.92
CA PRO A 97 -16.27 -9.26 -13.80
C PRO A 97 -17.53 -9.72 -13.05
N PRO A 98 -18.73 -9.28 -13.46
CA PRO A 98 -19.98 -9.64 -12.80
C PRO A 98 -20.22 -11.16 -12.81
N ARG A 99 -20.87 -11.66 -11.76
CA ARG A 99 -21.18 -13.08 -11.53
C ARG A 99 -19.95 -13.99 -11.57
N SER A 100 -18.78 -13.51 -11.16
CA SER A 100 -17.57 -14.35 -11.11
C SER A 100 -17.19 -14.74 -9.68
N ARG A 101 -16.55 -15.90 -9.53
CA ARG A 101 -15.99 -16.39 -8.27
C ARG A 101 -14.49 -16.17 -8.27
N VAL A 102 -13.96 -15.49 -7.26
CA VAL A 102 -12.54 -15.17 -7.13
C VAL A 102 -11.95 -15.69 -5.81
N LEU A 103 -10.73 -16.22 -5.85
CA LEU A 103 -10.00 -16.72 -4.68
C LEU A 103 -8.50 -16.45 -4.84
N GLY A 104 -7.80 -16.43 -3.71
CA GLY A 104 -6.35 -16.50 -3.66
C GLY A 104 -5.68 -15.14 -3.51
N ASN A 105 -4.36 -15.16 -3.37
CA ASN A 105 -3.51 -14.00 -3.22
C ASN A 105 -2.30 -14.13 -4.17
N PRO A 106 -2.30 -13.46 -5.35
CA PRO A 106 -3.32 -12.53 -5.86
C PRO A 106 -4.60 -13.24 -6.35
N ALA A 107 -5.74 -12.55 -6.26
CA ALA A 107 -7.04 -13.09 -6.65
C ALA A 107 -7.07 -13.55 -8.11
N GLN A 108 -7.57 -14.77 -8.33
CA GLN A 108 -7.81 -15.35 -9.65
C GLN A 108 -9.27 -15.80 -9.77
N ILE A 109 -9.81 -15.69 -10.98
CA ILE A 109 -11.17 -16.15 -11.29
C ILE A 109 -11.15 -17.67 -11.40
N ILE A 110 -11.90 -18.36 -10.53
CA ILE A 110 -12.01 -19.83 -10.54
C ILE A 110 -13.18 -20.27 -11.40
N GLY A 111 -14.26 -19.49 -11.43
CA GLY A 111 -15.47 -19.88 -12.13
C GLY A 111 -16.53 -18.78 -12.13
N ARG A 112 -17.71 -19.14 -12.61
CA ARG A 112 -18.88 -18.24 -12.66
C ARG A 112 -19.88 -18.65 -11.58
N VAL A 113 -20.51 -17.67 -10.95
CA VAL A 113 -21.70 -17.84 -10.11
C VAL A 113 -22.89 -18.01 -11.05
N ALA A 114 -23.62 -19.11 -10.90
CA ALA A 114 -24.78 -19.43 -11.74
C ALA A 114 -25.96 -18.50 -11.43
#